data_AF-A0AAJ2PSR7-F1
#
_entry.id   AF-A0AAJ2PSR7-F1
#
_cell.length_a   1.000
_cell.length_b   1.000
_cell.length_c   1.000
_cell.angle_alpha   90.00
_cell.angle_beta   90.00
_cell.angle_gamma   90.00
#
_symmetry.space_group_name_H-M   'P 1'
#
loop_
_entity.id
_entity.type
_entity.pdbx_description
1 polymer ?
#
loop_
_entity_poly.entity_id
_entity_poly.type
_entity_poly.pdbx_seq_one_letter_code
_entity_poly.pdbx_strand_id
1 'polypeptide(L)'
;MRDIAVFTGSAHPELADEVCAHLGVPLSPSRVSRFANDCLEVQLQANCREKDVFLVQPLVAPVQEHLVELLLMCDAARGASAGRITVVMPHYSYARSDKKDAPRISIGGRLVADLMVAAGAGRVLAMTLHSPQVHGFFSVPVDHLHALRELAAHFRQYDLTRTTVVSPDLGNAKEAAAFARMIGAQVAAGAKQRFADDRVSINSVIGEVSGRDVIVLDDEIAKGSTVLELLERLRELGPRSIRVACTHGLFAAGALKRLSAQPDILEIVCTNTVPVPVEERTEKLRILSIAPALAEAVRRIHNGESVSALFDAPSRE
;
A
#
# COMPACT_ATOMS: atom_id res chain seq x y z
N MET A 1 -11.02 -4.60 29.82
CA MET A 1 -10.40 -4.32 28.51
C MET A 1 -9.54 -5.53 28.16
N ARG A 2 -9.56 -6.01 26.91
CA ARG A 2 -8.54 -6.97 26.47
C ARG A 2 -7.22 -6.21 26.37
N ASP A 3 -6.10 -6.82 26.72
CA ASP A 3 -4.80 -6.18 26.48
C ASP A 3 -4.46 -6.27 24.98
N ILE A 4 -3.80 -5.24 24.45
CA ILE A 4 -3.27 -5.25 23.09
C ILE A 4 -1.94 -6.02 23.04
N ALA A 5 -1.74 -6.82 22.00
CA ALA A 5 -0.45 -7.43 21.67
C ALA A 5 -0.16 -7.25 20.19
N VAL A 6 0.91 -6.54 19.86
CA VAL A 6 1.34 -6.31 18.47
C VAL A 6 2.54 -7.21 18.19
N PHE A 7 2.47 -8.00 17.12
CA PHE A 7 3.60 -8.77 16.59
C PHE A 7 3.86 -8.34 15.16
N THR A 8 5.09 -8.55 14.70
CA THR A 8 5.48 -8.39 13.30
C THR A 8 5.98 -9.71 12.75
N GLY A 9 5.74 -9.93 11.46
CA GLY A 9 6.56 -10.88 10.72
C GLY A 9 7.84 -10.20 10.19
N SER A 10 8.56 -10.92 9.36
CA SER A 10 9.88 -10.54 8.84
C SER A 10 9.82 -9.49 7.72
N ALA A 11 8.63 -9.21 7.18
CA ALA A 11 8.52 -8.41 5.97
C ALA A 11 8.79 -6.91 6.19
N HIS A 12 8.40 -6.34 7.35
CA HIS A 12 8.70 -4.94 7.65
C HIS A 12 8.71 -4.62 9.16
N PRO A 13 9.71 -5.12 9.91
CA PRO A 13 9.79 -4.88 11.35
C PRO A 13 9.86 -3.40 11.73
N GLU A 14 10.52 -2.57 10.92
CA GLU A 14 10.68 -1.13 11.20
C GLU A 14 9.35 -0.39 11.23
N LEU A 15 8.42 -0.73 10.32
CA LEU A 15 7.08 -0.15 10.34
C LEU A 15 6.30 -0.60 11.58
N ALA A 16 6.44 -1.86 11.99
CA ALA A 16 5.78 -2.35 13.19
C ALA A 16 6.29 -1.66 14.46
N ASP A 17 7.60 -1.40 14.54
CA ASP A 17 8.19 -0.60 15.62
C ASP A 17 7.66 0.84 15.63
N GLU A 18 7.59 1.50 14.47
CA GLU A 18 7.00 2.86 14.37
C GLU A 18 5.52 2.86 14.83
N VAL A 19 4.73 1.87 14.41
CA VAL A 19 3.32 1.73 14.84
C VAL A 19 3.22 1.54 16.36
N CYS A 20 4.06 0.69 16.94
CA CYS A 20 4.12 0.45 18.38
C CYS A 20 4.51 1.71 19.16
N ALA A 21 5.49 2.48 18.66
CA ALA A 21 5.89 3.75 19.24
C ALA A 21 4.74 4.77 19.29
N HIS A 22 3.95 4.87 18.22
CA HIS A 22 2.75 5.73 18.18
C HIS A 22 1.61 5.22 19.09
N LEU A 23 1.46 3.91 19.24
CA LEU A 23 0.49 3.29 20.15
C LEU A 23 0.88 3.40 21.64
N GLY A 24 2.15 3.63 21.94
CA GLY A 24 2.67 3.61 23.31
C GLY A 24 2.75 2.21 23.91
N VAL A 25 2.95 1.18 23.08
CA VAL A 25 3.03 -0.23 23.51
C VAL A 25 4.31 -0.87 22.98
N PRO A 26 4.88 -1.87 23.68
CA PRO A 26 6.03 -2.59 23.15
C PRO A 26 5.64 -3.54 22.02
N LEU A 27 6.50 -3.65 21.01
CA LEU A 27 6.40 -4.73 20.03
C LEU A 27 6.68 -6.07 20.74
N SER A 28 5.76 -7.02 20.60
CA SER A 28 5.89 -8.33 21.22
C SER A 28 6.88 -9.20 20.43
N PRO A 29 7.79 -9.93 21.10
CA PRO A 29 8.79 -10.73 20.43
C PRO A 29 8.14 -11.88 19.64
N SER A 30 8.63 -12.09 18.43
CA SER A 30 8.34 -13.23 17.57
C SER A 30 9.67 -13.83 17.09
N ARG A 31 9.68 -15.14 16.84
CA ARG A 31 10.79 -15.84 16.22
C ARG A 31 10.31 -16.54 14.97
N VAL A 32 11.04 -16.36 13.88
CA VAL A 32 10.84 -17.11 12.64
C VAL A 32 12.14 -17.84 12.32
N SER A 33 12.04 -19.14 12.07
CA SER A 33 13.17 -19.97 11.67
C SER A 33 12.81 -20.84 10.49
N ARG A 34 13.82 -21.19 9.69
CA ARG A 34 13.69 -22.09 8.55
C ARG A 34 14.43 -23.39 8.86
N PHE A 35 13.74 -24.51 8.76
CA PHE A 35 14.32 -25.83 8.95
C PHE A 35 15.10 -26.29 7.72
N ALA A 36 15.89 -27.35 7.87
CA ALA A 36 16.71 -27.93 6.80
C ALA A 36 15.87 -28.45 5.60
N ASN A 37 14.57 -28.68 5.78
CA ASN A 37 13.62 -29.07 4.73
C ASN A 37 12.84 -27.89 4.13
N ASP A 38 13.31 -26.64 4.35
CA ASP A 38 12.75 -25.41 3.82
C ASP A 38 11.39 -24.97 4.40
N CYS A 39 10.88 -25.67 5.43
CA CYS A 39 9.68 -25.25 6.14
C CYS A 39 9.96 -24.11 7.11
N LEU A 40 9.05 -23.13 7.15
CA LEU A 40 9.04 -22.08 8.16
C LEU A 40 8.44 -22.59 9.49
N GLU A 41 9.03 -22.18 10.59
CA GLU A 41 8.49 -22.25 11.94
C GLU A 41 8.33 -20.82 12.46
N VAL A 42 7.17 -20.54 13.03
CA VAL A 42 6.86 -19.25 13.65
C VAL A 42 6.47 -19.49 15.11
N GLN A 43 7.06 -18.72 16.01
CA GLN A 43 6.72 -18.69 17.43
C GLN A 43 6.42 -17.26 17.87
N LEU A 44 5.20 -17.02 18.37
CA LEU A 44 4.87 -15.79 19.10
C LEU A 44 5.38 -15.96 20.54
N GLN A 45 6.38 -15.17 20.94
CA GLN A 45 7.10 -15.36 22.20
C GLN A 45 6.50 -14.55 23.38
N ALA A 46 5.32 -13.96 23.18
CA ALA A 46 4.54 -13.30 24.22
C ALA A 46 3.16 -13.94 24.38
N ASN A 47 2.60 -13.84 25.59
CA ASN A 47 1.27 -14.37 25.89
C ASN A 47 0.19 -13.67 25.03
N CYS A 48 -0.56 -14.48 24.29
CA CYS A 48 -1.67 -14.06 23.42
C CYS A 48 -3.06 -14.33 24.03
N ARG A 49 -3.18 -15.13 25.10
CA ARG A 49 -4.46 -15.62 25.62
C ARG A 49 -5.39 -14.47 25.99
N GLU A 50 -6.61 -14.49 25.45
CA GLU A 50 -7.65 -13.47 25.63
C GLU A 50 -7.25 -12.04 25.21
N LYS A 51 -6.09 -11.85 24.58
CA LYS A 51 -5.62 -10.55 24.08
C LYS A 51 -6.21 -10.22 22.72
N ASP A 52 -6.18 -8.92 22.40
CA ASP A 52 -6.42 -8.41 21.06
C ASP A 52 -5.09 -8.34 20.29
N VAL A 53 -4.88 -9.32 19.41
CA VAL A 53 -3.63 -9.53 18.70
C VAL A 53 -3.65 -8.82 17.36
N PHE A 54 -2.63 -8.00 17.10
CA PHE A 54 -2.40 -7.34 15.81
C PHE A 54 -1.13 -7.91 15.18
N LEU A 55 -1.24 -8.43 13.96
CA LEU A 55 -0.12 -9.00 13.21
C LEU A 55 0.24 -8.06 12.06
N VAL A 56 1.35 -7.33 12.17
CA VAL A 56 1.84 -6.43 11.12
C VAL A 56 2.68 -7.22 10.13
N GLN A 57 2.19 -7.40 8.90
CA GLN A 57 2.91 -8.10 7.85
C GLN A 57 2.40 -7.66 6.46
N PRO A 58 3.14 -6.80 5.74
CA PRO A 58 2.86 -6.60 4.33
C PRO A 58 3.24 -7.85 3.52
N LEU A 59 2.48 -8.16 2.46
CA LEU A 59 2.87 -9.19 1.51
C LEU A 59 3.75 -8.55 0.43
N VAL A 60 5.07 -8.67 0.56
CA VAL A 60 6.08 -8.13 -0.38
C VAL A 60 7.06 -9.22 -0.79
N ALA A 61 7.96 -8.96 -1.74
CA ALA A 61 8.95 -9.98 -2.15
C ALA A 61 9.87 -10.37 -0.97
N PRO A 62 10.09 -11.67 -0.69
CA PRO A 62 9.48 -12.85 -1.32
C PRO A 62 8.04 -13.12 -0.83
N VAL A 63 7.07 -12.97 -1.74
CA VAL A 63 5.63 -12.90 -1.39
C VAL A 63 5.10 -14.19 -0.74
N GLN A 64 5.52 -15.35 -1.25
CA GLN A 64 5.01 -16.63 -0.77
C GLN A 64 5.49 -16.93 0.64
N GLU A 65 6.72 -16.54 0.96
CA GLU A 65 7.32 -16.77 2.28
C GLU A 65 6.65 -15.88 3.31
N HIS A 66 6.49 -14.58 3.01
CA HIS A 66 5.77 -13.66 3.88
C HIS A 66 4.29 -14.04 4.06
N LEU A 67 3.66 -14.63 3.03
CA LEU A 67 2.31 -15.18 3.14
C LEU A 67 2.28 -16.40 4.08
N VAL A 68 3.12 -17.41 3.85
CA VAL A 68 3.15 -18.61 4.70
C VAL A 68 3.50 -18.24 6.15
N GLU A 69 4.44 -17.33 6.34
CA GLU A 69 4.78 -16.78 7.66
C GLU A 69 3.55 -16.15 8.34
N LEU A 70 2.81 -15.27 7.65
CA LEU A 70 1.59 -14.67 8.18
C LEU A 70 0.54 -15.71 8.57
N LEU A 71 0.33 -16.73 7.73
CA LEU A 71 -0.61 -17.81 8.01
C LEU A 71 -0.19 -18.58 9.28
N LEU A 72 1.09 -18.87 9.44
CA LEU A 72 1.63 -19.51 10.65
C LEU A 72 1.53 -18.60 11.89
N MET A 73 1.71 -17.29 11.75
CA MET A 73 1.48 -16.33 12.84
C MET A 73 0.02 -16.32 13.29
N CYS A 74 -0.92 -16.32 12.34
CA CYS A 74 -2.36 -16.39 12.62
C CYS A 74 -2.71 -17.69 13.35
N ASP A 75 -2.21 -18.82 12.85
CA ASP A 75 -2.47 -20.13 13.45
C ASP A 75 -1.87 -20.23 14.87
N ALA A 76 -0.64 -19.73 15.07
CA ALA A 76 0.01 -19.67 16.37
C ALA A 76 -0.78 -18.81 17.37
N ALA A 77 -1.27 -17.63 16.97
CA ALA A 77 -2.11 -16.78 17.82
C ALA A 77 -3.44 -17.47 18.18
N ARG A 78 -4.07 -18.14 17.20
CA ARG A 78 -5.32 -18.88 17.40
C ARG A 78 -5.12 -20.06 18.36
N GLY A 79 -4.08 -20.86 18.16
CA GLY A 79 -3.71 -21.97 19.03
C GLY A 79 -3.36 -21.51 20.45
N ALA A 80 -2.78 -20.32 20.59
CA ALA A 80 -2.52 -19.67 21.88
C ALA A 80 -3.76 -19.02 22.53
N SER A 81 -4.96 -19.26 21.99
CA SER A 81 -6.23 -18.73 22.51
C SER A 81 -6.33 -17.20 22.49
N ALA A 82 -5.83 -16.56 21.43
CA ALA A 82 -6.05 -15.13 21.22
C ALA A 82 -7.56 -14.80 21.21
N GLY A 83 -7.94 -13.70 21.88
CA GLY A 83 -9.35 -13.29 21.95
C GLY A 83 -9.85 -12.69 20.64
N ARG A 84 -8.97 -12.04 19.88
CA ARG A 84 -9.19 -11.56 18.50
C ARG A 84 -7.85 -11.46 17.78
N ILE A 85 -7.85 -11.72 16.47
CA ILE A 85 -6.68 -11.60 15.61
C ILE A 85 -7.02 -10.63 14.47
N THR A 86 -6.30 -9.51 14.41
CA THR A 86 -6.36 -8.53 13.33
C THR A 86 -5.08 -8.59 12.53
N VAL A 87 -5.18 -8.89 11.23
CA VAL A 87 -4.05 -8.79 10.31
C VAL A 87 -3.92 -7.34 9.86
N VAL A 88 -2.80 -6.70 10.19
CA VAL A 88 -2.43 -5.38 9.68
C VAL A 88 -1.56 -5.60 8.45
N MET A 89 -2.12 -5.32 7.27
CA MET A 89 -1.54 -5.61 5.96
C MET A 89 -1.32 -4.30 5.18
N PRO A 90 -0.18 -3.62 5.39
CA PRO A 90 0.15 -2.37 4.70
C PRO A 90 0.22 -2.50 3.17
N HIS A 91 0.49 -3.70 2.64
CA HIS A 91 0.50 -3.96 1.21
C HIS A 91 -0.03 -5.38 0.92
N TYR A 92 -0.87 -5.51 -0.11
CA TYR A 92 -1.48 -6.77 -0.52
C TYR A 92 -1.08 -7.17 -1.95
N SER A 93 0.03 -7.90 -2.11
CA SER A 93 0.58 -8.29 -3.42
C SER A 93 -0.43 -8.97 -4.37
N TYR A 94 -1.39 -9.74 -3.85
CA TYR A 94 -2.37 -10.45 -4.67
C TYR A 94 -3.59 -9.59 -5.06
N ALA A 95 -3.64 -8.31 -4.67
CA ALA A 95 -4.74 -7.40 -4.97
C ALA A 95 -4.95 -7.17 -6.47
N ARG A 96 -3.93 -7.40 -7.31
CA ARG A 96 -4.03 -7.28 -8.78
C ARG A 96 -4.60 -8.52 -9.46
N SER A 97 -4.73 -9.64 -8.73
CA SER A 97 -5.40 -10.86 -9.20
C SER A 97 -6.84 -10.88 -8.68
N ASP A 98 -7.60 -9.84 -9.04
CA ASP A 98 -8.95 -9.53 -8.54
C ASP A 98 -10.09 -9.97 -9.46
N LYS A 99 -9.79 -10.38 -10.69
CA LYS A 99 -10.79 -10.83 -11.66
C LYS A 99 -10.24 -11.89 -12.60
N LYS A 100 -11.15 -12.56 -13.32
CA LYS A 100 -10.78 -13.40 -14.46
C LYS A 100 -10.74 -12.54 -15.72
N ASP A 101 -9.56 -12.28 -16.25
CA ASP A 101 -9.35 -11.63 -17.55
C ASP A 101 -9.03 -12.63 -18.68
N ALA A 102 -8.83 -13.91 -18.33
CA ALA A 102 -8.69 -15.02 -19.26
C ALA A 102 -9.44 -16.27 -18.79
N PRO A 103 -9.82 -17.20 -19.69
CA PRO A 103 -10.39 -18.48 -19.32
C PRO A 103 -9.44 -19.31 -18.42
N ARG A 104 -10.00 -19.95 -17.39
CA ARG A 104 -9.30 -20.92 -16.51
C ARG A 104 -8.11 -20.37 -15.70
N ILE A 105 -8.13 -19.09 -15.33
CA ILE A 105 -7.20 -18.53 -14.34
C ILE A 105 -7.82 -18.49 -12.93
N SER A 106 -6.96 -18.41 -11.90
CA SER A 106 -7.37 -18.18 -10.52
C SER A 106 -7.71 -16.71 -10.26
N ILE A 107 -8.51 -16.47 -9.21
CA ILE A 107 -8.62 -15.15 -8.59
C ILE A 107 -7.75 -15.21 -7.33
N GLY A 108 -6.45 -14.97 -7.50
CA GLY A 108 -5.45 -15.14 -6.46
C GLY A 108 -5.72 -14.27 -5.23
N GLY A 109 -6.20 -13.04 -5.44
CA GLY A 109 -6.60 -12.14 -4.36
C GLY A 109 -7.73 -12.69 -3.50
N ARG A 110 -8.65 -13.48 -4.07
CA ARG A 110 -9.71 -14.14 -3.30
C ARG A 110 -9.18 -15.35 -2.54
N LEU A 111 -8.42 -16.20 -3.22
CA LEU A 111 -7.83 -17.40 -2.61
C LEU A 111 -6.98 -17.05 -1.38
N VAL A 112 -6.13 -16.04 -1.49
CA VAL A 112 -5.23 -15.64 -0.41
C VAL A 112 -5.99 -14.99 0.76
N ALA A 113 -7.07 -14.24 0.47
CA ALA A 113 -7.97 -13.75 1.52
C ALA A 113 -8.64 -14.90 2.29
N ASP A 114 -9.15 -15.91 1.57
CA ASP A 114 -9.77 -17.09 2.19
C ASP A 114 -8.76 -17.88 3.05
N LEU A 115 -7.49 -17.98 2.61
CA LEU A 115 -6.42 -18.62 3.40
C LEU A 115 -6.14 -17.88 4.71
N MET A 116 -6.07 -16.54 4.70
CA MET A 116 -5.86 -15.75 5.92
C MET A 116 -7.00 -15.96 6.93
N VAL A 117 -8.24 -15.97 6.45
CA VAL A 117 -9.41 -16.24 7.30
C VAL A 117 -9.35 -17.66 7.86
N ALA A 118 -9.04 -18.66 7.01
CA ALA A 118 -8.91 -20.06 7.44
C ALA A 118 -7.82 -20.27 8.50
N ALA A 119 -6.71 -19.52 8.40
CA ALA A 119 -5.62 -19.53 9.39
C ALA A 119 -6.00 -18.88 10.73
N GLY A 120 -7.04 -18.04 10.77
CA GLY A 120 -7.58 -17.47 12.01
C GLY A 120 -7.71 -15.95 12.03
N ALA A 121 -7.44 -15.24 10.93
CA ALA A 121 -7.68 -13.80 10.87
C ALA A 121 -9.18 -13.49 11.10
N GLY A 122 -9.48 -12.72 12.14
CA GLY A 122 -10.85 -12.29 12.48
C GLY A 122 -11.19 -10.88 11.99
N ARG A 123 -10.19 -10.13 11.53
CA ARG A 123 -10.30 -8.79 10.92
C ARG A 123 -9.05 -8.53 10.07
N VAL A 124 -9.18 -7.68 9.05
CA VAL A 124 -8.05 -7.17 8.28
C VAL A 124 -8.03 -5.64 8.33
N LEU A 125 -6.87 -5.05 8.55
CA LEU A 125 -6.60 -3.63 8.38
C LEU A 125 -5.67 -3.48 7.17
N ALA A 126 -6.19 -3.00 6.05
CA ALA A 126 -5.46 -2.85 4.80
C ALA A 126 -5.16 -1.37 4.48
N MET A 127 -4.17 -1.12 3.64
CA MET A 127 -3.86 0.21 3.11
C MET A 127 -3.86 0.16 1.57
N THR A 128 -4.61 1.08 0.95
CA THR A 128 -4.72 1.30 -0.51
C THR A 128 -4.77 0.00 -1.33
N LEU A 129 -5.86 -0.74 -1.24
CA LEU A 129 -6.12 -1.88 -2.12
C LEU A 129 -6.21 -1.43 -3.58
N HIS A 130 -5.59 -2.19 -4.48
CA HIS A 130 -5.55 -1.91 -5.93
C HIS A 130 -6.92 -1.65 -6.55
N SER A 131 -7.94 -2.35 -6.04
CA SER A 131 -9.30 -2.28 -6.53
C SER A 131 -10.25 -2.31 -5.32
N PRO A 132 -11.25 -1.41 -5.24
CA PRO A 132 -12.13 -1.34 -4.09
C PRO A 132 -12.94 -2.63 -3.89
N GLN A 133 -13.13 -3.43 -4.95
CA GLN A 133 -13.81 -4.73 -4.87
C GLN A 133 -13.00 -5.78 -4.11
N VAL A 134 -11.67 -5.64 -4.01
CA VAL A 134 -10.80 -6.55 -3.23
C VAL A 134 -11.21 -6.55 -1.75
N HIS A 135 -11.78 -5.45 -1.26
CA HIS A 135 -12.39 -5.38 0.07
C HIS A 135 -13.40 -6.53 0.26
N GLY A 136 -14.23 -6.83 -0.73
CA GLY A 136 -15.25 -7.88 -0.67
C GLY A 136 -14.72 -9.32 -0.76
N PHE A 137 -13.41 -9.53 -0.88
CA PHE A 137 -12.85 -10.89 -0.88
C PHE A 137 -12.79 -11.51 0.51
N PHE A 138 -12.66 -10.68 1.55
CA PHE A 138 -12.60 -11.15 2.93
C PHE A 138 -14.03 -11.37 3.45
N SER A 139 -14.25 -12.52 4.08
CA SER A 139 -15.51 -12.84 4.77
C SER A 139 -15.56 -12.29 6.21
N VAL A 140 -14.50 -11.61 6.64
CA VAL A 140 -14.36 -10.95 7.94
C VAL A 140 -14.33 -9.42 7.74
N PRO A 141 -14.59 -8.61 8.78
CA PRO A 141 -14.49 -7.16 8.66
C PRO A 141 -13.13 -6.71 8.13
N VAL A 142 -13.15 -5.76 7.21
CA VAL A 142 -11.94 -5.12 6.68
C VAL A 142 -12.04 -3.61 6.88
N ASP A 143 -11.02 -3.04 7.50
CA ASP A 143 -10.80 -1.61 7.54
C ASP A 143 -9.81 -1.27 6.42
N HIS A 144 -10.27 -0.54 5.40
CA HIS A 144 -9.46 -0.18 4.23
C HIS A 144 -9.03 1.29 4.31
N LEU A 145 -7.80 1.52 4.76
CA LEU A 145 -7.19 2.84 4.82
C LEU A 145 -6.67 3.31 3.45
N HIS A 146 -6.44 4.61 3.31
CA HIS A 146 -5.84 5.22 2.12
C HIS A 146 -4.72 6.18 2.52
N ALA A 147 -3.61 6.17 1.77
CA ALA A 147 -2.47 7.05 2.04
C ALA A 147 -2.53 8.44 1.37
N LEU A 148 -3.69 8.81 0.80
CA LEU A 148 -3.83 10.07 0.06
C LEU A 148 -3.62 11.29 0.97
N ARG A 149 -3.85 11.17 2.28
CA ARG A 149 -3.68 12.27 3.25
C ARG A 149 -2.22 12.57 3.51
N GLU A 150 -1.41 11.54 3.66
CA GLU A 150 0.02 11.58 3.85
C GLU A 150 0.69 12.16 2.62
N LEU A 151 0.33 11.65 1.43
CA LEU A 151 0.78 12.20 0.16
C LEU A 151 0.35 13.68 0.02
N ALA A 152 -0.89 14.02 0.32
CA ALA A 152 -1.38 15.39 0.19
C ALA A 152 -0.68 16.35 1.16
N ALA A 153 -0.42 15.91 2.40
CA ALA A 153 0.33 16.69 3.39
C ALA A 153 1.74 17.00 2.89
N HIS A 154 2.41 16.03 2.26
CA HIS A 154 3.69 16.26 1.60
C HIS A 154 3.59 17.30 0.49
N PHE A 155 2.64 17.18 -0.44
CA PHE A 155 2.59 18.11 -1.58
C PHE A 155 2.09 19.52 -1.25
N ARG A 156 1.29 19.68 -0.19
CA ARG A 156 0.79 21.01 0.25
C ARG A 156 1.88 21.98 0.68
N GLN A 157 3.11 21.53 0.87
CA GLN A 157 4.25 22.41 1.16
C GLN A 157 4.77 23.14 -0.08
N TYR A 158 4.37 22.75 -1.29
CA TYR A 158 4.77 23.39 -2.56
C TYR A 158 3.73 24.42 -3.04
N ASP A 159 4.12 25.28 -3.98
CA ASP A 159 3.17 26.06 -4.78
C ASP A 159 2.49 25.14 -5.80
N LEU A 160 1.19 24.92 -5.64
CA LEU A 160 0.38 24.02 -6.45
C LEU A 160 -0.57 24.74 -7.42
N THR A 161 -0.46 26.07 -7.54
CA THR A 161 -1.38 26.90 -8.36
C THR A 161 -1.45 26.45 -9.82
N ARG A 162 -0.34 25.94 -10.37
CA ARG A 162 -0.22 25.43 -11.75
C ARG A 162 0.00 23.93 -11.80
N THR A 163 -0.56 23.18 -10.85
CA THR A 163 -0.38 21.73 -10.79
C THR A 163 -1.53 20.96 -11.45
N THR A 164 -1.18 19.86 -12.12
CA THR A 164 -2.11 18.82 -12.58
C THR A 164 -1.67 17.47 -12.04
N VAL A 165 -2.58 16.75 -11.39
CA VAL A 165 -2.41 15.35 -11.02
C VAL A 165 -2.77 14.49 -12.22
N VAL A 166 -1.89 13.59 -12.62
CA VAL A 166 -2.09 12.70 -13.76
C VAL A 166 -2.18 11.26 -13.26
N SER A 167 -3.31 10.61 -13.52
CA SER A 167 -3.43 9.15 -13.36
C SER A 167 -2.81 8.45 -14.58
N PRO A 168 -1.94 7.43 -14.40
CA PRO A 168 -1.38 6.66 -15.52
C PRO A 168 -2.42 5.87 -16.34
N ASP A 169 -3.60 5.61 -15.76
CA ASP A 169 -4.73 5.08 -16.50
C ASP A 169 -6.10 5.55 -15.96
N LEU A 170 -7.14 5.25 -16.73
CA LEU A 170 -8.52 5.59 -16.40
C LEU A 170 -9.06 4.82 -15.19
N GLY A 171 -8.47 3.68 -14.82
CA GLY A 171 -8.92 2.86 -13.69
C GLY A 171 -8.73 3.58 -12.35
N ASN A 172 -7.59 4.26 -12.21
CA ASN A 172 -7.19 5.00 -11.00
C ASN A 172 -7.54 6.50 -11.04
N ALA A 173 -8.32 6.93 -12.05
CA ALA A 173 -8.64 8.35 -12.26
C ALA A 173 -9.50 8.95 -11.13
N LYS A 174 -10.29 8.13 -10.42
CA LYS A 174 -11.13 8.59 -9.30
C LYS A 174 -10.28 8.98 -8.10
N GLU A 175 -9.26 8.19 -7.81
CA GLU A 175 -8.30 8.38 -6.74
C GLU A 175 -7.42 9.59 -7.04
N ALA A 176 -6.92 9.72 -8.28
CA ALA A 176 -6.22 10.92 -8.73
C ALA A 176 -7.08 12.18 -8.60
N ALA A 177 -8.38 12.11 -8.93
CA ALA A 177 -9.30 13.23 -8.75
C ALA A 177 -9.53 13.55 -7.26
N ALA A 178 -9.60 12.54 -6.38
CA ALA A 178 -9.72 12.75 -4.94
C ALA A 178 -8.47 13.44 -4.37
N PHE A 179 -7.29 12.97 -4.74
CA PHE A 179 -6.03 13.57 -4.38
C PHE A 179 -5.90 15.01 -4.90
N ALA A 180 -6.24 15.25 -6.17
CA ALA A 180 -6.23 16.60 -6.77
C ALA A 180 -7.12 17.57 -5.99
N ARG A 181 -8.32 17.16 -5.57
CA ARG A 181 -9.21 17.97 -4.72
C ARG A 181 -8.57 18.29 -3.36
N MET A 182 -7.86 17.34 -2.75
CA MET A 182 -7.21 17.55 -1.44
C MET A 182 -6.11 18.61 -1.51
N ILE A 183 -5.42 18.72 -2.64
CA ILE A 183 -4.30 19.65 -2.82
C ILE A 183 -4.66 20.89 -3.66
N GLY A 184 -5.92 21.04 -4.09
CA GLY A 184 -6.38 22.18 -4.90
C GLY A 184 -5.87 22.20 -6.35
N ALA A 185 -5.55 21.03 -6.92
CA ALA A 185 -4.99 20.89 -8.26
C ALA A 185 -6.04 20.43 -9.30
N GLN A 186 -5.67 20.52 -10.59
CA GLN A 186 -6.42 19.89 -11.68
C GLN A 186 -6.13 18.39 -11.76
N VAL A 187 -6.99 17.64 -12.46
CA VAL A 187 -6.79 16.21 -12.73
C VAL A 187 -6.78 15.94 -14.23
N ALA A 188 -5.91 15.03 -14.64
CA ALA A 188 -5.84 14.45 -15.97
C ALA A 188 -5.64 12.93 -15.87
N ALA A 189 -5.86 12.20 -16.96
CA ALA A 189 -5.68 10.75 -16.98
C ALA A 189 -5.13 10.26 -18.33
N GLY A 190 -4.25 9.25 -18.29
CA GLY A 190 -3.80 8.53 -19.47
C GLY A 190 -4.91 7.63 -20.03
N ALA A 191 -5.21 7.78 -21.31
CA ALA A 191 -6.08 6.86 -22.04
C ALA A 191 -5.21 5.78 -22.73
N LYS A 192 -5.21 4.58 -22.16
CA LYS A 192 -4.57 3.39 -22.74
C LYS A 192 -5.45 2.82 -23.84
N GLN A 193 -4.87 2.57 -25.02
CA GLN A 193 -5.50 1.75 -26.06
C GLN A 193 -4.75 0.41 -26.13
N ARG A 194 -5.48 -0.70 -26.08
CA ARG A 194 -4.89 -2.04 -26.24
C ARG A 194 -4.94 -2.42 -27.72
N PHE A 195 -3.79 -2.77 -28.30
CA PHE A 195 -3.72 -3.32 -29.66
C PHE A 195 -3.84 -4.85 -29.63
N ALA A 196 -4.16 -5.47 -30.77
CA ALA A 196 -4.40 -6.90 -30.89
C ALA A 196 -3.19 -7.79 -30.55
N ASP A 197 -1.97 -7.22 -30.56
CA ASP A 197 -0.71 -7.93 -30.31
C ASP A 197 -0.21 -7.78 -28.85
N ASP A 198 -1.13 -7.65 -27.89
CA ASP A 198 -0.87 -7.43 -26.44
C ASP A 198 -0.01 -6.20 -26.08
N ARG A 199 0.32 -5.35 -27.05
CA ARG A 199 0.95 -4.05 -26.82
C ARG A 199 -0.09 -3.08 -26.27
N VAL A 200 0.15 -2.57 -25.08
CA VAL A 200 -0.58 -1.44 -24.49
C VAL A 200 0.26 -0.20 -24.73
N SER A 201 -0.31 0.81 -25.37
CA SER A 201 0.29 2.15 -25.39
C SER A 201 -0.67 3.23 -24.88
N ILE A 202 -0.14 4.21 -24.13
CA ILE A 202 -0.82 5.44 -23.74
C ILE A 202 -0.87 6.31 -24.99
N ASN A 203 -2.07 6.43 -25.58
CA ASN A 203 -2.27 7.15 -26.85
C ASN A 203 -2.59 8.62 -26.64
N SER A 204 -3.18 8.98 -25.50
CA SER A 204 -3.49 10.38 -25.19
C SER A 204 -3.58 10.61 -23.68
N VAL A 205 -3.32 11.84 -23.26
CA VAL A 205 -3.62 12.32 -21.91
C VAL A 205 -4.87 13.20 -22.01
N ILE A 206 -5.90 12.85 -21.25
CA ILE A 206 -7.15 13.62 -21.16
C ILE A 206 -7.00 14.59 -20.00
N GLY A 207 -6.94 15.90 -20.29
CA GLY A 207 -6.79 16.98 -19.32
C GLY A 207 -5.60 17.90 -19.64
N GLU A 208 -5.52 19.04 -18.96
CA GLU A 208 -4.50 20.07 -19.24
C GLU A 208 -3.21 19.78 -18.47
N VAL A 209 -2.09 19.65 -19.18
CA VAL A 209 -0.76 19.41 -18.63
C VAL A 209 0.31 20.36 -19.18
N SER A 210 0.00 21.09 -20.27
CA SER A 210 0.99 21.92 -20.96
C SER A 210 1.34 23.14 -20.13
N GLY A 211 2.64 23.38 -19.93
CA GLY A 211 3.13 24.46 -19.08
C GLY A 211 2.68 24.33 -17.61
N ARG A 212 2.36 23.13 -17.14
CA ARG A 212 1.95 22.87 -15.74
C ARG A 212 2.93 21.95 -15.04
N ASP A 213 2.96 22.02 -13.72
CA ASP A 213 3.68 21.07 -12.88
C ASP A 213 2.83 19.80 -12.75
N VAL A 214 3.42 18.64 -13.03
CA VAL A 214 2.69 17.37 -13.08
C VAL A 214 3.05 16.50 -11.88
N ILE A 215 2.03 15.95 -11.22
CA ILE A 215 2.19 14.87 -10.23
C ILE A 215 1.56 13.61 -10.82
N VAL A 216 2.38 12.65 -11.22
CA VAL A 216 1.90 11.33 -11.60
C VAL A 216 1.54 10.56 -10.33
N LEU A 217 0.27 10.21 -10.14
CA LEU A 217 -0.19 9.47 -8.96
C LEU A 217 -0.63 8.06 -9.36
N ASP A 218 -0.08 7.05 -8.70
CA ASP A 218 -0.55 5.66 -8.82
C ASP A 218 -0.78 5.02 -7.44
N ASP A 219 -1.47 3.90 -7.36
CA ASP A 219 -1.56 3.12 -6.13
C ASP A 219 -0.23 2.41 -5.84
N GLU A 220 0.36 1.80 -6.86
CA GLU A 220 1.54 0.94 -6.80
C GLU A 220 2.53 1.22 -7.93
N ILE A 221 3.83 1.26 -7.63
CA ILE A 221 4.89 1.24 -8.65
C ILE A 221 5.77 0.00 -8.49
N ALA A 222 5.54 -1.01 -9.34
CA ALA A 222 6.37 -2.20 -9.44
C ALA A 222 7.56 -2.01 -10.41
N LYS A 223 7.39 -2.32 -11.70
CA LYS A 223 8.46 -2.22 -12.71
C LYS A 223 8.73 -0.80 -13.22
N GLY A 224 7.82 0.14 -12.93
CA GLY A 224 7.88 1.53 -13.40
C GLY A 224 7.58 1.73 -14.88
N SER A 225 7.23 0.67 -15.63
CA SER A 225 7.03 0.74 -17.09
C SER A 225 5.92 1.71 -17.49
N THR A 226 4.77 1.64 -16.83
CA THR A 226 3.63 2.52 -17.13
C THR A 226 3.95 3.99 -16.84
N VAL A 227 4.70 4.26 -15.76
CA VAL A 227 5.15 5.62 -15.45
C VAL A 227 6.11 6.11 -16.51
N LEU A 228 7.12 5.32 -16.87
CA LEU A 228 8.11 5.67 -17.91
C LEU A 228 7.44 5.95 -19.27
N GLU A 229 6.48 5.13 -19.66
CA GLU A 229 5.72 5.31 -20.89
C GLU A 229 4.87 6.59 -20.85
N LEU A 230 4.25 6.89 -19.71
CA LEU A 230 3.52 8.15 -19.51
C LEU A 230 4.46 9.35 -19.61
N LEU A 231 5.70 9.26 -19.10
CA LEU A 231 6.68 10.35 -19.19
C LEU A 231 6.98 10.71 -20.64
N GLU A 232 7.09 9.74 -21.54
CA GLU A 232 7.33 10.00 -22.97
C GLU A 232 6.20 10.86 -23.56
N ARG A 233 4.95 10.53 -23.23
CA ARG A 233 3.78 11.32 -23.65
C ARG A 233 3.71 12.69 -22.99
N LEU A 234 4.04 12.78 -21.71
CA LEU A 234 4.06 14.06 -21.02
C LEU A 234 5.10 14.99 -21.65
N ARG A 235 6.29 14.50 -22.02
CA ARG A 235 7.32 15.33 -22.71
C ARG A 235 6.80 15.97 -23.99
N GLU A 236 6.01 15.24 -24.78
CA GLU A 236 5.39 15.75 -26.01
C GLU A 236 4.39 16.90 -25.72
N LEU A 237 3.76 16.90 -24.55
CA LEU A 237 2.78 17.91 -24.11
C LEU A 237 3.41 19.11 -23.38
N GLY A 238 4.68 19.02 -23.01
CA GLY A 238 5.47 20.12 -22.45
C GLY A 238 5.10 20.58 -21.03
N PRO A 239 5.11 19.71 -20.01
CA PRO A 239 4.98 20.11 -18.61
C PRO A 239 6.20 20.92 -18.15
N ARG A 240 6.05 21.69 -17.07
CA ARG A 240 7.14 22.43 -16.42
C ARG A 240 8.05 21.54 -15.60
N SER A 241 7.46 20.60 -14.86
CA SER A 241 8.19 19.63 -14.04
C SER A 241 7.32 18.40 -13.80
N ILE A 242 7.95 17.27 -13.45
CA ILE A 242 7.25 16.02 -13.13
C ILE A 242 7.69 15.55 -11.75
N ARG A 243 6.72 15.16 -10.92
CA ARG A 243 6.91 14.39 -9.70
C ARG A 243 6.09 13.12 -9.80
N VAL A 244 6.54 12.07 -9.14
CA VAL A 244 5.86 10.77 -9.11
C VAL A 244 5.47 10.48 -7.67
N ALA A 245 4.25 10.01 -7.46
CA ALA A 245 3.71 9.66 -6.15
C ALA A 245 3.03 8.30 -6.22
N CYS A 246 3.25 7.44 -5.24
CA CYS A 246 2.49 6.21 -5.08
C CYS A 246 2.27 5.85 -3.61
N THR A 247 1.29 5.00 -3.32
CA THR A 247 1.23 4.42 -1.97
C THR A 247 2.33 3.37 -1.83
N HIS A 248 2.33 2.36 -2.70
CA HIS A 248 3.19 1.19 -2.60
C HIS A 248 4.38 1.26 -3.57
N GLY A 249 5.57 1.58 -3.05
CA GLY A 249 6.80 1.58 -3.83
C GLY A 249 7.51 0.22 -3.83
N LEU A 250 7.08 -0.72 -4.69
CA LEU A 250 7.74 -2.04 -4.80
C LEU A 250 9.08 -1.94 -5.54
N PHE A 251 9.14 -1.04 -6.52
CA PHE A 251 10.34 -0.70 -7.29
C PHE A 251 11.16 -1.88 -7.84
N ALA A 252 10.47 -2.97 -8.19
CA ALA A 252 11.08 -4.20 -8.66
C ALA A 252 11.98 -4.01 -9.89
N ALA A 253 13.01 -4.84 -9.99
CA ALA A 253 13.96 -4.87 -11.11
C ALA A 253 14.59 -3.50 -11.40
N GLY A 254 15.02 -2.77 -10.37
CA GLY A 254 15.71 -1.48 -10.49
C GLY A 254 14.84 -0.32 -10.98
N ALA A 255 13.52 -0.40 -10.81
CA ALA A 255 12.59 0.62 -11.30
C ALA A 255 12.87 2.00 -10.68
N LEU A 256 13.18 2.06 -9.38
CA LEU A 256 13.48 3.32 -8.70
C LEU A 256 14.68 4.03 -9.31
N LYS A 257 15.77 3.30 -9.61
CA LYS A 257 16.96 3.83 -10.28
C LYS A 257 16.64 4.34 -11.68
N ARG A 258 15.86 3.58 -12.48
CA ARG A 258 15.43 4.00 -13.82
C ARG A 258 14.57 5.26 -13.81
N LEU A 259 13.64 5.37 -12.87
CA LEU A 259 12.80 6.55 -12.70
C LEU A 259 13.62 7.75 -12.22
N SER A 260 14.53 7.54 -11.26
CA SER A 260 15.38 8.61 -10.73
C SER A 260 16.35 9.15 -11.76
N ALA A 261 16.81 8.31 -12.70
CA ALA A 261 17.67 8.71 -13.81
C ALA A 261 16.96 9.62 -14.83
N GLN A 262 15.62 9.73 -14.80
CA GLN A 262 14.90 10.65 -15.68
C GLN A 262 15.14 12.09 -15.23
N PRO A 263 15.65 12.98 -16.11
CA PRO A 263 15.97 14.36 -15.73
C PRO A 263 14.71 15.16 -15.34
N ASP A 264 13.58 14.88 -15.97
CA ASP A 264 12.33 15.62 -15.78
C ASP A 264 11.59 15.23 -14.49
N ILE A 265 11.94 14.09 -13.88
CA ILE A 265 11.44 13.69 -12.57
C ILE A 265 12.25 14.42 -11.50
N LEU A 266 11.61 15.33 -10.76
CA LEU A 266 12.21 16.06 -9.65
C LEU A 266 12.19 15.28 -8.34
N GLU A 267 11.14 14.49 -8.12
CA GLU A 267 10.91 13.77 -6.87
C GLU A 267 10.06 12.53 -7.11
N ILE A 268 10.33 11.46 -6.36
CA ILE A 268 9.56 10.22 -6.30
C ILE A 268 9.14 10.03 -4.85
N VAL A 269 7.85 10.13 -4.58
CA VAL A 269 7.26 10.03 -3.24
C VAL A 269 6.55 8.70 -3.10
N CYS A 270 6.86 7.92 -2.07
CA CYS A 270 6.09 6.75 -1.70
C CYS A 270 5.83 6.71 -0.19
N THR A 271 5.04 5.74 0.27
CA THR A 271 4.92 5.46 1.70
C THR A 271 5.85 4.34 2.13
N ASN A 272 6.01 4.12 3.44
CA ASN A 272 6.67 2.94 4.00
C ASN A 272 5.72 1.73 4.14
N THR A 273 4.67 1.61 3.31
CA THR A 273 3.86 0.37 3.26
C THR A 273 4.66 -0.84 2.74
N VAL A 274 5.72 -0.58 1.97
CA VAL A 274 6.68 -1.55 1.46
C VAL A 274 8.07 -1.10 1.87
N PRO A 275 8.91 -1.97 2.45
CA PRO A 275 10.28 -1.60 2.78
C PRO A 275 11.08 -1.34 1.51
N VAL A 276 11.79 -0.21 1.47
CA VAL A 276 12.73 0.10 0.38
C VAL A 276 14.16 -0.08 0.90
N PRO A 277 14.93 -1.07 0.39
CA PRO A 277 16.30 -1.30 0.80
C PRO A 277 17.17 -0.06 0.62
N VAL A 278 18.06 0.22 1.57
CA VAL A 278 18.85 1.46 1.61
C VAL A 278 19.70 1.63 0.34
N GLU A 279 20.23 0.54 -0.18
CA GLU A 279 21.04 0.45 -1.40
C GLU A 279 20.27 0.68 -2.72
N GLU A 280 18.93 0.59 -2.67
CA GLU A 280 18.07 0.93 -3.81
C GLU A 280 17.61 2.39 -3.76
N ARG A 281 17.73 3.06 -2.62
CA ARG A 281 17.28 4.44 -2.44
C ARG A 281 18.12 5.40 -3.29
N THR A 282 17.47 6.45 -3.76
CA THR A 282 18.06 7.52 -4.56
C THR A 282 17.80 8.86 -3.90
N GLU A 283 18.56 9.90 -4.28
CA GLU A 283 18.36 11.26 -3.76
C GLU A 283 16.98 11.84 -4.08
N LYS A 284 16.33 11.34 -5.13
CA LYS A 284 14.97 11.75 -5.53
C LYS A 284 13.88 11.02 -4.75
N LEU A 285 14.20 9.99 -3.98
CA LEU A 285 13.21 9.22 -3.23
C LEU A 285 12.86 9.93 -1.92
N ARG A 286 11.56 10.14 -1.70
CA ARG A 286 10.99 10.52 -0.42
C ARG A 286 10.05 9.42 0.07
N ILE A 287 10.30 8.90 1.28
CA ILE A 287 9.45 7.90 1.92
C ILE A 287 8.67 8.58 3.05
N LEU A 288 7.34 8.48 3.02
CA LEU A 288 6.44 8.98 4.04
C LEU A 288 6.00 7.84 4.98
N SER A 289 5.99 8.08 6.29
CA SER A 289 5.49 7.08 7.23
C SER A 289 3.96 7.07 7.25
N ILE A 290 3.37 5.88 7.18
CA ILE A 290 1.95 5.63 7.45
C ILE A 290 1.69 5.07 8.86
N ALA A 291 2.73 4.99 9.70
CA ALA A 291 2.63 4.48 11.05
C ALA A 291 1.62 5.25 11.93
N PRO A 292 1.52 6.60 11.88
CA PRO A 292 0.51 7.32 12.64
C PRO A 292 -0.92 6.89 12.29
N ALA A 293 -1.22 6.70 11.00
CA ALA A 293 -2.54 6.29 10.54
C ALA A 293 -2.87 4.85 10.94
N LEU A 294 -1.90 3.92 10.81
CA LEU A 294 -2.08 2.55 11.26
C LEU A 294 -2.25 2.45 12.77
N ALA A 295 -1.43 3.17 13.55
CA ALA A 295 -1.52 3.19 15.01
C ALA A 295 -2.90 3.70 15.47
N GLU A 296 -3.39 4.80 14.89
CA GLU A 296 -4.71 5.32 15.25
C GLU A 296 -5.84 4.36 14.83
N ALA A 297 -5.72 3.69 13.68
CA ALA A 297 -6.68 2.66 13.28
C ALA A 297 -6.67 1.46 14.24
N VAL A 298 -5.49 0.97 14.62
CA VAL A 298 -5.32 -0.10 15.62
C VAL A 298 -5.96 0.29 16.96
N ARG A 299 -5.71 1.50 17.45
CA ARG A 299 -6.30 2.03 18.69
C ARG A 299 -7.83 2.07 18.62
N ARG A 300 -8.39 2.56 17.51
CA ARG A 300 -9.85 2.63 17.31
C ARG A 300 -10.49 1.24 17.22
N ILE A 301 -9.89 0.32 16.47
CA ILE A 301 -10.33 -1.08 16.37
C ILE A 301 -10.34 -1.74 17.74
N HIS A 302 -9.29 -1.50 18.53
CA HIS A 302 -9.17 -2.02 19.89
C HIS A 302 -10.29 -1.50 20.80
N ASN A 303 -10.53 -0.19 20.77
CA ASN A 303 -11.51 0.48 21.61
C ASN A 303 -12.97 0.36 21.13
N GLY A 304 -13.20 -0.19 19.93
CA GLY A 304 -14.53 -0.23 19.32
C GLY A 304 -15.01 1.14 18.81
N GLU A 305 -14.08 2.06 18.54
CA GLU A 305 -14.36 3.39 18.01
C GLU A 305 -14.46 3.36 16.48
N SER A 306 -15.13 4.37 15.91
CA SER A 306 -15.27 4.50 14.46
C SER A 306 -13.91 4.77 13.80
N VAL A 307 -13.45 3.82 12.96
CA VAL A 307 -12.29 4.00 12.07
C VAL A 307 -12.63 4.99 10.95
N SER A 308 -13.91 5.11 10.56
CA SER A 308 -14.33 5.96 9.45
C SER A 308 -13.99 7.44 9.63
N ALA A 309 -13.90 7.90 10.88
CA ALA A 309 -13.50 9.27 11.21
C ALA A 309 -12.06 9.62 10.75
N LEU A 310 -11.21 8.63 10.42
CA LEU A 310 -9.90 8.87 9.80
C LEU A 310 -10.03 9.34 8.34
N PHE A 311 -11.16 9.08 7.70
CA PHE A 311 -11.43 9.45 6.31
C PHE A 311 -12.16 10.78 6.15
N ASP A 312 -12.74 11.33 7.22
CA ASP A 312 -13.41 12.63 7.18
C ASP A 312 -12.39 13.77 7.29
N ALA A 313 -12.55 14.81 6.47
CA ALA A 313 -11.75 16.03 6.65
C ALA A 313 -12.07 16.59 8.05
N PRO A 314 -11.11 17.24 8.76
CA PRO A 314 -11.50 18.03 9.92
C PRO A 314 -12.61 18.98 9.45
N SER A 315 -13.76 18.90 10.11
CA SER A 315 -14.83 19.87 9.95
C SER A 315 -14.20 21.25 10.05
N ARG A 316 -14.39 22.08 9.02
CA ARG A 316 -14.09 23.50 9.15
C ARG A 316 -15.02 24.02 10.25
N GLU A 317 -14.47 24.21 11.45
CA GLU A 317 -15.00 25.19 12.40
C GLU A 317 -14.75 26.60 11.86
#